data_AF-A0AA88W9E1-F1
#
_entry.id   AF-A0AA88W9E1-F1
#
_cell.length_a   1.000
_cell.length_b   1.000
_cell.length_c   1.000
_cell.angle_alpha   90.00
_cell.angle_beta   90.00
_cell.angle_gamma   90.00
#
_symmetry.space_group_name_H-M   'P 1'
#
loop_
_entity.id
_entity.type
_entity.pdbx_description
1 polymer ?
#
loop_
_entity_poly.entity_id
_entity_poly.type
_entity_poly.pdbx_seq_one_letter_code
_entity_poly.pdbx_strand_id
1 'polypeptide(L)' 'MAKPTFSYLCFLVLVLSVTMAQIDAVQRCQVVLNPNDCELSTCREQCLKAYNGNGVCTPIGFTSFRCMCFYNC' A
#
# COMPACT_ATOMS: atom_id res chain seq x y z
N MET A 1 -9.36 51.28 -1.59
CA MET A 1 -9.30 50.77 -2.97
C MET A 1 -8.48 49.48 -2.97
N ALA A 2 -9.12 48.33 -2.76
CA ALA A 2 -8.44 47.04 -2.85
C ALA A 2 -8.03 46.85 -4.32
N LYS A 3 -6.72 46.81 -4.58
CA LYS A 3 -6.19 46.59 -5.92
C LYS A 3 -6.74 45.25 -6.45
N PRO A 4 -7.17 45.18 -7.73
CA PRO A 4 -7.78 43.97 -8.30
C PRO A 4 -6.87 42.73 -8.24
N THR A 5 -5.56 42.94 -8.03
CA THR A 5 -4.55 41.91 -7.81
C THR A 5 -4.76 41.11 -6.51
N PHE A 6 -5.23 41.75 -5.43
CA PHE A 6 -5.49 41.03 -4.17
C PHE A 6 -6.69 40.10 -4.30
N SER A 7 -7.74 40.56 -4.97
CA SER A 7 -8.92 39.75 -5.28
C SER A 7 -8.53 38.53 -6.13
N TYR A 8 -7.73 38.75 -7.19
CA TYR A 8 -7.28 37.67 -8.08
C TYR A 8 -6.43 36.62 -7.35
N LEU A 9 -5.54 37.03 -6.45
CA LEU A 9 -4.74 36.12 -5.62
C LEU A 9 -5.63 35.27 -4.70
N CYS A 10 -6.65 35.86 -4.07
CA CYS A 10 -7.60 35.11 -3.25
C CYS A 10 -8.38 34.07 -4.07
N PHE A 11 -8.84 34.43 -5.27
CA PHE A 11 -9.53 33.49 -6.17
C PHE A 11 -8.62 32.34 -6.62
N LEU A 12 -7.36 32.62 -6.92
CA LEU A 12 -6.41 31.60 -7.39
C LEU A 12 -6.07 30.59 -6.29
N VAL A 13 -5.96 31.04 -5.04
CA VAL A 13 -5.79 30.16 -3.86
C VAL A 13 -7.04 29.30 -3.62
N LEU A 14 -8.24 29.87 -3.80
CA LEU A 14 -9.51 29.15 -3.68
C LEU A 14 -9.69 28.06 -4.74
N VAL A 15 -9.19 28.25 -5.96
CA VAL A 15 -9.27 27.23 -7.02
C VAL A 15 -8.30 26.08 -6.76
N LEU A 16 -7.10 26.37 -6.24
CA LEU A 16 -6.08 25.35 -5.96
C LEU A 16 -6.47 24.43 -4.78
N SER A 17 -7.17 24.96 -3.77
CA SER A 17 -7.61 24.18 -2.60
C SER A 17 -8.69 23.13 -2.90
N VAL A 18 -9.39 23.22 -4.04
CA VAL A 18 -10.45 22.27 -4.43
C VAL A 18 -9.88 20.94 -4.95
N THR A 19 -8.57 20.86 -5.23
CA THR A 19 -7.94 19.63 -5.71
C THR A 19 -7.49 18.74 -4.54
N MET A 20 -8.45 18.20 -3.79
CA MET A 20 -8.17 17.05 -2.94
C MET A 20 -7.98 15.83 -3.85
N ALA A 21 -6.73 15.51 -4.17
CA ALA A 21 -6.42 14.21 -4.77
C ALA A 21 -6.91 13.12 -3.81
N GLN A 22 -7.94 12.39 -4.21
CA GLN A 22 -8.31 11.15 -3.54
C GLN A 22 -7.11 10.22 -3.71
N ILE A 23 -6.37 10.01 -2.62
CA ILE A 23 -5.37 8.95 -2.61
C ILE A 23 -6.18 7.68 -2.47
N ASP A 24 -6.39 6.99 -3.59
CA ASP A 24 -6.88 5.61 -3.57
C ASP A 24 -5.87 4.82 -2.74
N ALA A 25 -6.19 4.61 -1.47
CA ALA A 25 -5.40 3.77 -0.60
C ALA A 25 -5.42 2.38 -1.22
N VAL A 26 -4.29 1.95 -1.80
CA VAL A 26 -4.17 0.63 -2.42
C VAL A 26 -4.56 -0.41 -1.38
N GLN A 27 -5.70 -1.08 -1.59
CA GLN A 27 -6.21 -2.07 -0.67
C GLN A 27 -5.28 -3.29 -0.69
N ARG A 28 -4.68 -3.62 0.45
CA ARG A 28 -3.78 -4.77 0.58
C ARG A 28 -4.50 -5.94 1.22
N CYS A 29 -4.44 -7.09 0.55
CA CYS A 29 -4.94 -8.37 1.03
C CYS A 29 -3.77 -9.22 1.54
N GLN A 30 -4.07 -10.17 2.44
CA GLN A 30 -3.09 -11.14 2.93
C GLN A 30 -3.64 -12.56 2.94
N VAL A 31 -2.78 -13.53 2.66
CA VAL A 31 -3.09 -14.97 2.78
C VAL A 31 -1.88 -15.72 3.35
N VAL A 32 -2.14 -16.78 4.11
CA VAL A 32 -1.08 -17.69 4.60
C VAL A 32 -0.88 -18.78 3.56
N LEU A 33 0.31 -18.86 2.97
CA LEU A 33 0.65 -19.90 1.99
C LEU A 33 1.19 -21.16 2.67
N ASN A 34 1.97 -21.00 3.73
CA ASN A 34 2.45 -22.10 4.55
C ASN A 34 2.42 -21.69 6.03
N PRO A 35 1.64 -22.38 6.88
CA PRO A 35 1.47 -22.00 8.27
C PRO A 35 2.60 -22.44 9.19
N ASN A 36 3.47 -23.38 8.79
CA ASN A 36 4.42 -24.02 9.72
C ASN A 36 5.89 -23.87 9.31
N ASP A 37 6.15 -23.50 8.07
CA ASP A 37 7.49 -23.35 7.55
C ASP A 37 7.59 -22.13 6.63
N CYS A 38 8.80 -21.60 6.49
CA CYS A 38 9.07 -20.51 5.57
C CYS A 38 10.50 -20.54 5.03
N GLU A 39 10.63 -21.03 3.81
CA GLU A 39 11.78 -20.74 2.95
C GLU A 39 11.47 -19.47 2.14
N LEU A 40 12.25 -18.40 2.35
CA LEU A 40 11.93 -17.06 1.80
C LEU A 40 11.88 -17.02 0.26
N SER A 41 12.79 -17.72 -0.42
CA SER A 41 12.83 -17.88 -1.89
C SER A 41 11.52 -18.47 -2.40
N THR A 42 11.16 -19.65 -1.89
CA THR A 42 9.94 -20.37 -2.24
C THR A 42 8.68 -19.57 -1.90
N CYS A 43 8.64 -18.93 -0.72
CA CYS A 43 7.52 -18.09 -0.30
C CYS A 43 7.29 -16.90 -1.25
N ARG A 44 8.36 -16.23 -1.67
CA ARG A 44 8.30 -15.13 -2.65
C ARG A 44 7.84 -15.62 -4.02
N GLU A 45 8.41 -16.71 -4.51
CA GLU A 45 8.07 -17.27 -5.80
C GLU A 45 6.59 -17.70 -5.85
N GLN A 46 6.11 -18.41 -4.84
CA GLN A 46 4.72 -18.85 -4.75
C GLN A 46 3.75 -17.67 -4.67
N CYS A 47 4.05 -16.68 -3.83
CA CYS A 47 3.21 -15.49 -3.70
C CYS A 47 3.17 -14.66 -5.00
N LEU A 48 4.31 -14.51 -5.68
CA LEU A 48 4.38 -13.82 -6.97
C LEU A 48 3.57 -14.57 -8.03
N LYS A 49 3.72 -15.89 -8.13
CA LYS A 49 3.01 -16.71 -9.12
C LYS A 49 1.49 -16.73 -8.89
N ALA A 50 1.06 -16.84 -7.64
CA ALA A 50 -0.36 -17.01 -7.33
C ALA A 50 -1.14 -15.68 -7.22
N TYR A 51 -0.49 -14.62 -6.73
CA TYR A 51 -1.18 -13.36 -6.39
C TYR A 51 -0.53 -12.11 -6.98
N ASN A 52 0.55 -12.25 -7.76
CA ASN A 52 1.42 -11.13 -8.16
C ASN A 52 1.82 -10.24 -6.96
N GLY A 53 2.02 -10.90 -5.81
CA GLY A 53 2.22 -10.27 -4.52
C GLY A 53 3.66 -10.40 -4.00
N ASN A 54 3.85 -9.99 -2.75
CA ASN A 54 5.10 -10.11 -2.02
C ASN A 54 4.99 -11.15 -0.89
N GLY A 55 5.80 -12.20 -0.98
CA GLY A 55 5.91 -13.24 0.05
C GLY A 55 6.88 -12.83 1.15
N VAL A 56 6.49 -13.03 2.41
CA VAL A 56 7.24 -12.66 3.62
C VAL A 56 7.19 -13.77 4.65
N CYS A 57 8.35 -14.10 5.24
CA CYS A 57 8.42 -14.97 6.41
C CYS A 57 8.11 -14.19 7.68
N THR A 58 7.03 -14.54 8.34
CA THR A 58 6.61 -13.91 9.61
C THR A 58 6.76 -14.90 10.76
N PRO A 59 7.32 -14.49 11.90
CA PRO A 59 7.46 -15.37 13.05
C PRO A 59 6.10 -15.77 13.62
N ILE A 60 6.00 -17.01 14.07
CA ILE A 60 4.85 -17.57 14.81
C ILE A 60 5.24 -17.85 16.27
N GLY A 61 6.54 -18.01 16.53
CA GLY A 61 7.13 -18.22 17.84
C GLY A 61 8.62 -17.88 17.80
N PHE A 62 9.40 -18.38 18.76
CA PHE A 62 10.83 -18.08 18.88
C PHE A 62 11.69 -18.65 17.74
N THR A 63 11.32 -19.79 17.17
CA THR A 63 12.11 -20.49 16.14
C THR A 63 11.32 -20.86 14.89
N SER A 64 10.00 -20.61 14.87
CA SER A 64 9.11 -21.00 13.76
C SER A 64 8.62 -19.79 12.98
N PHE A 65 8.52 -19.95 11.67
CA PHE A 65 8.08 -18.94 10.73
C PHE A 65 6.97 -19.51 9.83
N ARG A 66 6.00 -18.66 9.48
CA ARG A 66 5.00 -18.94 8.45
C ARG A 66 5.28 -18.07 7.23
N CYS A 67 4.94 -18.58 6.06
CA CYS A 67 4.90 -17.80 4.83
C CYS A 67 3.56 -17.05 4.70
N MET A 68 3.63 -15.72 4.70
CA MET A 68 2.52 -14.83 4.39
C MET A 68 2.71 -14.19 3.03
N CYS A 69 1.64 -14.08 2.25
CA CYS A 69 1.61 -13.39 0.97
C CYS A 69 0.75 -12.14 1.07
N PHE A 70 1.33 -10.99 0.74
CA PHE A 70 0.63 -9.71 0.68
C PHE A 70 0.48 -9.28 -0.77
N TYR A 71 -0.74 -8.96 -1.19
CA TYR A 71 -1.03 -8.61 -2.58
C TYR A 71 -2.04 -7.47 -2.64
N ASN A 72 -2.15 -6.83 -3.81
CA ASN A 72 -3.22 -5.88 -4.04
C ASN A 72 -4.51 -6.67 -4.24
N CYS A 73 -5.52 -6.38 -3.42
CA CYS A 73 -6.88 -6.61 -3.86
C CYS A 73 -7.18 -5.56 -4.96
#